data_AF-A0A368N2C3-F1
#
_entry.id   AF-A0A368N2C3-F1
#
_cell.length_a   1.000
_cell.length_b   1.000
_cell.length_c   1.000
_cell.angle_alpha   90.00
_cell.angle_beta   90.00
_cell.angle_gamma   90.00
#
_symmetry.space_group_name_H-M   'P 1'
#
loop_
_entity.id
_entity.type
_entity.pdbx_description
1 polymer ?
#
loop_
_entity_poly.entity_id
_entity_poly.type
_entity_poly.pdbx_seq_one_letter_code
_entity_poly.pdbx_strand_id
1 'polypeptide(L)'
;MPDDTERVSVDPPIHVEQYQGHRSLSWRVPDFGDLLAAVRAAADVSPRASTVVDATDTGGRRRVPLRAVDPDPTITYVRVEPAMAWRLAWQRRTENVAVLTGTPASATVRELHRATGGTGWDHAERTALDRLLSE
;
A
#
# COMPACT_ATOMS: atom_id res chain seq x y z
N MET A 1 -16.63 4.68 15.19
CA MET A 1 -15.54 5.69 15.09
C MET A 1 -14.26 4.89 15.04
N PRO A 2 -13.28 5.13 14.16
CA PRO A 2 -11.97 4.48 14.33
C PRO A 2 -11.45 4.91 15.70
N ASP A 3 -11.19 3.94 16.59
CA ASP A 3 -10.99 4.23 18.02
C ASP A 3 -9.59 4.77 18.34
N ASP A 4 -8.56 4.51 17.52
CA ASP A 4 -7.26 5.17 17.64
C ASP A 4 -6.49 5.13 16.31
N THR A 5 -5.87 6.26 15.91
CA THR A 5 -4.90 6.29 14.81
C THR A 5 -3.50 6.25 15.41
N GLU A 6 -2.89 5.07 15.38
CA GLU A 6 -1.51 4.87 15.83
C GLU A 6 -0.53 5.15 14.68
N ARG A 7 0.74 5.39 15.01
CA ARG A 7 1.79 5.70 14.04
C ARG A 7 3.05 4.90 14.35
N VAL A 8 3.67 4.35 13.31
CA VAL A 8 5.05 3.87 13.36
C VAL A 8 5.96 5.03 12.95
N SER A 9 6.92 5.38 13.81
CA SER A 9 7.81 6.55 13.66
C SER A 9 8.95 6.35 12.65
N VAL A 10 8.66 5.71 11.52
CA VAL A 10 9.56 5.57 10.37
C VAL A 10 9.45 6.80 9.45
N ASP A 11 10.35 6.90 8.46
CA ASP A 11 10.30 7.92 7.42
C ASP A 11 10.13 7.30 6.02
N PRO A 12 9.06 7.66 5.25
CA PRO A 12 7.91 8.44 5.70
C PRO A 12 7.09 7.66 6.74
N PRO A 13 6.32 8.33 7.62
CA PRO A 13 5.58 7.62 8.65
C PRO A 13 4.48 6.71 8.11
N ILE A 14 4.25 5.63 8.84
CA ILE A 14 3.10 4.76 8.61
C ILE A 14 2.04 5.08 9.65
N HIS A 15 0.88 5.51 9.15
CA HIS A 15 -0.33 5.67 9.94
C HIS A 15 -1.09 4.34 9.94
N VAL A 16 -1.57 3.92 11.11
CA VAL A 16 -2.29 2.66 11.31
C VAL A 16 -3.65 2.98 11.90
N GLU A 17 -4.69 2.56 11.19
CA GLU A 17 -6.06 2.61 11.65
C GLU A 17 -6.58 1.19 11.86
N GLN A 18 -7.16 0.93 13.02
CA GLN A 18 -7.75 -0.36 13.35
C GLN A 18 -9.27 -0.34 13.14
N TYR A 19 -9.77 -1.39 12.48
CA TYR A 19 -11.19 -1.62 12.25
C TYR A 19 -11.55 -3.02 12.73
N GLN A 20 -12.84 -3.29 12.92
CA GLN A 20 -13.31 -4.64 13.27
C GLN A 20 -12.93 -5.62 12.15
N GLY A 21 -11.96 -6.50 12.44
CA GLY A 21 -11.49 -7.56 11.55
C GLY A 21 -10.47 -7.16 10.48
N HIS A 22 -10.00 -5.91 10.42
CA HIS A 22 -8.92 -5.52 9.51
C HIS A 22 -8.19 -4.25 9.95
N ARG A 23 -7.04 -3.99 9.33
CA ARG A 23 -6.27 -2.76 9.51
C ARG A 23 -6.16 -2.00 8.22
N SER A 24 -5.95 -0.70 8.33
CA SER A 24 -5.54 0.17 7.24
C SER A 24 -4.20 0.81 7.62
N LEU A 25 -3.17 0.55 6.82
CA LEU A 25 -1.86 1.19 6.95
C LEU A 25 -1.69 2.16 5.79
N SER A 26 -1.26 3.39 6.06
CA SER A 26 -1.02 4.37 5.00
C SER A 26 0.28 5.14 5.20
N TRP A 27 0.93 5.46 4.08
CA TRP A 27 2.15 6.26 4.05
C TRP A 27 2.27 7.01 2.73
N ARG A 28 3.09 8.06 2.73
CA ARG A 28 3.40 8.84 1.54
C ARG A 28 4.30 8.05 0.60
N VAL A 29 4.04 8.15 -0.69
CA VAL A 29 4.83 7.49 -1.73
C VAL A 29 5.21 8.52 -2.79
N PRO A 30 6.49 8.88 -2.98
CA PRO A 30 6.88 9.92 -3.93
C PRO A 30 6.44 9.60 -5.37
N ASP A 31 6.63 8.36 -5.80
CA ASP A 31 6.42 7.93 -7.18
C ASP A 31 5.52 6.69 -7.30
N PHE A 32 4.59 6.73 -8.24
CA PHE A 32 3.68 5.60 -8.51
C PHE A 32 4.40 4.41 -9.15
N GLY A 33 5.41 4.66 -9.99
CA GLY A 33 6.23 3.63 -10.61
C GLY A 33 6.96 2.78 -9.58
N ASP A 34 7.53 3.40 -8.54
CA ASP A 34 8.18 2.70 -7.42
C ASP A 34 7.21 1.76 -6.70
N LEU A 35 5.98 2.22 -6.41
CA LEU A 35 4.95 1.37 -5.81
C LEU A 35 4.59 0.19 -6.72
N LEU A 36 4.39 0.45 -8.00
CA LEU A 36 4.03 -0.59 -8.96
C LEU A 36 5.15 -1.63 -9.09
N ALA A 37 6.41 -1.20 -9.11
CA ALA A 37 7.57 -2.07 -9.11
C ALA A 37 7.65 -2.91 -7.83
N ALA A 38 7.45 -2.30 -6.66
CA ALA A 38 7.44 -2.98 -5.37
C ALA A 38 6.39 -4.09 -5.30
N VAL A 39 5.15 -3.80 -5.73
CA VAL A 39 4.06 -4.78 -5.74
C VAL A 39 4.33 -5.93 -6.70
N ARG A 40 4.97 -5.66 -7.84
CA ARG A 40 5.35 -6.71 -8.81
C ARG A 40 6.48 -7.59 -8.31
N ALA A 41 7.37 -7.05 -7.48
CA ALA A 41 8.47 -7.78 -6.87
C ALA A 41 8.04 -8.63 -5.67
N ALA A 42 6.93 -8.27 -5.01
CA ALA A 42 6.39 -9.04 -3.89
C ALA A 42 6.07 -10.48 -4.32
N ALA A 43 6.74 -11.44 -3.69
CA ALA A 43 6.68 -12.87 -4.06
C ALA A 43 5.25 -13.44 -4.09
N ASP A 44 4.39 -12.88 -3.24
CA ASP A 44 3.01 -13.31 -3.01
C ASP A 44 1.98 -12.65 -3.94
N VAL A 45 2.41 -11.76 -4.84
CA VAL A 45 1.51 -11.04 -5.75
C VAL A 45 1.62 -11.62 -7.16
N SER A 46 0.55 -12.25 -7.62
CA SER A 46 0.49 -12.73 -9.00
C SER A 46 0.52 -11.55 -9.99
N PRO A 47 1.27 -11.63 -11.11
CA PRO A 47 1.20 -10.64 -12.19
C PRO A 47 -0.18 -10.61 -12.88
N ARG A 48 -1.04 -11.60 -12.62
CA ARG A 48 -2.45 -11.66 -13.04
C ARG A 48 -3.43 -11.10 -12.01
N ALA A 49 -2.95 -10.60 -10.86
CA ALA A 49 -3.80 -10.02 -9.83
C ALA A 49 -4.72 -8.94 -10.42
N SER A 50 -5.99 -8.99 -10.03
CA SER A 50 -6.99 -8.02 -10.45
C SER A 50 -6.57 -6.63 -9.96
N THR A 51 -6.47 -5.68 -10.87
CA THR A 51 -6.08 -4.31 -10.54
C THR A 51 -7.12 -3.34 -11.09
N VAL A 52 -7.70 -2.54 -10.20
CA VAL A 52 -8.60 -1.45 -10.56
C VAL A 52 -7.75 -0.20 -10.82
N VAL A 53 -7.98 0.47 -11.94
CA VAL A 53 -7.28 1.69 -12.35
C VAL A 53 -8.31 2.76 -12.68
N ASP A 54 -8.10 3.97 -12.16
CA ASP A 54 -8.86 5.18 -12.45
C ASP A 54 -7.89 6.22 -13.02
N ALA A 55 -8.24 6.81 -14.17
CA ALA A 55 -7.42 7.79 -14.86
C ALA A 55 -8.30 8.94 -15.37
N THR A 56 -7.78 10.16 -15.33
CA THR A 56 -8.56 11.39 -15.64
C THR A 56 -9.04 11.47 -17.09
N ASP A 57 -8.37 10.77 -18.00
CA ASP A 57 -8.65 10.74 -19.43
C ASP A 57 -9.63 9.61 -19.82
N THR A 58 -9.96 8.73 -18.87
CA THR A 58 -10.92 7.64 -19.05
C THR A 58 -12.23 7.93 -18.32
N GLY A 59 -13.35 7.56 -18.94
CA GLY A 59 -14.68 7.62 -18.32
C GLY A 59 -14.88 6.54 -17.25
N GLY A 60 -14.14 6.62 -16.14
CA GLY A 60 -14.31 5.79 -14.95
C GLY A 60 -13.29 4.66 -14.78
N ARG A 61 -13.57 3.78 -13.80
CA ARG A 61 -12.64 2.73 -13.37
C ARG A 61 -12.64 1.54 -14.30
N ARG A 62 -11.45 1.09 -14.69
CA ARG A 62 -11.24 -0.17 -15.42
C ARG A 62 -10.57 -1.21 -14.54
N ARG A 63 -10.82 -2.48 -14.83
CA ARG A 63 -10.14 -3.62 -14.19
C ARG A 63 -9.24 -4.31 -15.20
N VAL A 64 -7.96 -4.41 -14.87
CA VAL A 64 -6.91 -4.99 -15.72
C VAL A 64 -6.00 -5.87 -14.86
N PRO A 65 -5.26 -6.84 -15.45
CA PRO A 65 -4.24 -7.57 -14.72
C PRO A 65 -3.07 -6.65 -14.35
N LEU A 66 -2.46 -6.86 -13.19
CA LEU A 66 -1.33 -6.06 -12.67
C LEU A 66 -0.20 -5.83 -13.69
N ARG A 67 0.14 -6.86 -14.47
CA ARG A 67 1.17 -6.77 -15.53
C ARG A 67 0.84 -5.81 -16.67
N ALA A 68 -0.43 -5.42 -16.83
CA ALA A 68 -0.89 -4.52 -17.90
C ALA A 68 -1.12 -3.08 -17.39
N VAL A 69 -0.77 -2.80 -16.14
CA VAL A 69 -0.75 -1.45 -15.59
C VAL A 69 0.62 -0.86 -15.89
N ASP A 70 0.69 0.29 -16.54
CA ASP A 70 1.95 1.01 -16.69
C ASP A 70 1.89 2.32 -15.90
N PRO A 71 3.03 2.85 -15.42
CA PRO A 71 3.07 4.17 -14.81
C PRO A 71 2.62 5.21 -15.83
N ASP A 72 1.49 5.85 -15.57
CA ASP A 72 0.91 6.87 -16.45
C ASP A 72 0.49 8.08 -15.62
N PRO A 73 0.86 9.32 -16.01
CA PRO A 73 0.56 10.53 -15.24
C PRO A 73 -0.93 10.88 -15.18
N THR A 74 -1.79 10.28 -15.99
CA THR A 74 -3.25 10.46 -15.93
C THR A 74 -3.90 9.62 -14.83
N ILE A 75 -3.21 8.58 -14.34
CA ILE A 75 -3.72 7.70 -13.31
C ILE A 75 -3.85 8.47 -11.99
N THR A 76 -5.03 8.41 -11.39
CA THR A 76 -5.34 9.03 -10.10
C THR A 76 -5.60 8.03 -9.00
N TYR A 77 -5.90 6.79 -9.36
CA TYR A 77 -6.16 5.73 -8.40
C TYR A 77 -5.78 4.37 -8.98
N VAL A 78 -5.14 3.55 -8.14
CA VAL A 78 -4.90 2.14 -8.41
C VAL A 78 -5.26 1.33 -7.19
N ARG A 79 -5.88 0.15 -7.37
CA ARG A 79 -6.06 -0.84 -6.30
C ARG A 79 -5.74 -2.23 -6.80
N VAL A 80 -4.71 -2.82 -6.22
CA VAL A 80 -4.30 -4.21 -6.47
C VAL A 80 -5.04 -5.11 -5.48
N GLU A 81 -5.69 -6.12 -6.04
CA GLU A 81 -6.48 -7.13 -5.32
C GLU A 81 -5.80 -8.50 -5.51
N PRO A 82 -4.71 -8.78 -4.77
CA PRO A 82 -4.10 -10.11 -4.79
C PRO A 82 -5.03 -11.14 -4.14
N ALA A 83 -4.72 -12.43 -4.32
CA ALA A 83 -5.42 -13.53 -3.63
C ALA A 83 -5.07 -13.63 -2.13
N MET A 84 -4.44 -12.59 -1.57
CA MET A 84 -4.00 -12.51 -0.18
C MET A 84 -5.04 -11.79 0.67
N ALA A 85 -4.91 -11.90 1.99
CA ALA A 85 -5.79 -11.24 2.97
C ALA A 85 -5.55 -9.72 3.08
N TRP A 86 -4.87 -9.11 2.11
CA TRP A 86 -4.62 -7.67 2.06
C TRP A 86 -4.80 -7.13 0.63
N ARG A 87 -5.04 -5.82 0.53
CA ARG A 87 -5.15 -5.06 -0.72
C ARG A 87 -4.31 -3.81 -0.62
N LEU A 88 -3.64 -3.44 -1.71
CA LEU A 88 -2.87 -2.20 -1.77
C LEU A 88 -3.53 -1.24 -2.74
N ALA A 89 -3.82 -0.03 -2.27
CA ALA A 89 -4.29 1.07 -3.09
C ALA A 89 -3.26 2.19 -3.14
N TRP A 90 -3.26 2.91 -4.25
CA TRP A 90 -2.54 4.16 -4.44
C TRP A 90 -3.52 5.24 -4.86
N GLN A 91 -3.32 6.44 -4.35
CA GLN A 91 -4.15 7.58 -4.71
C GLN A 91 -3.27 8.79 -4.97
N ARG A 92 -3.49 9.43 -6.12
CA ARG A 92 -2.97 10.76 -6.40
C ARG A 92 -3.86 11.78 -5.70
N ARG A 93 -3.31 12.46 -4.71
CA ARG A 93 -3.94 13.63 -4.05
C ARG A 93 -2.96 14.80 -4.08
N THR A 94 -3.07 15.72 -3.12
CA THR A 94 -2.02 16.71 -2.84
C THR A 94 -0.68 16.03 -2.58
N GLU A 95 -0.72 14.90 -1.87
CA GLU A 95 0.40 13.98 -1.71
C GLU A 95 -0.04 12.61 -2.21
N ASN A 96 0.86 11.92 -2.88
CA ASN A 96 0.66 10.55 -3.33
C ASN A 96 0.69 9.62 -2.10
N VAL A 97 -0.33 8.79 -1.93
CA VAL A 97 -0.48 7.95 -0.74
C VAL A 97 -0.71 6.50 -1.15
N ALA A 98 0.03 5.59 -0.51
CA ALA A 98 -0.29 4.17 -0.50
C ALA A 98 -1.14 3.82 0.72
N VAL A 99 -2.12 2.94 0.52
CA VAL A 99 -3.01 2.43 1.56
C VAL A 99 -3.07 0.92 1.45
N LEU A 100 -2.55 0.23 2.47
CA LEU A 100 -2.57 -1.22 2.59
C LEU A 100 -3.65 -1.62 3.59
N THR A 101 -4.69 -2.29 3.11
CA THR A 101 -5.84 -2.69 3.93
C THR A 101 -5.91 -4.21 4.07
N GLY A 102 -6.37 -4.71 5.22
CA GLY A 102 -6.57 -6.13 5.48
C GLY A 102 -5.70 -6.62 6.65
N THR A 103 -5.10 -7.79 6.48
CA THR A 103 -4.18 -8.41 7.46
C THR A 103 -2.82 -8.71 6.83
N PRO A 104 -2.06 -7.69 6.42
CA PRO A 104 -0.72 -7.89 5.88
C PRO A 104 0.25 -8.35 6.97
N ALA A 105 1.23 -9.18 6.61
CA ALA A 105 2.34 -9.49 7.51
C ALA A 105 3.25 -8.26 7.67
N SER A 106 3.87 -8.09 8.84
CA SER A 106 4.81 -6.99 9.08
C SER A 106 5.96 -6.94 8.07
N ALA A 107 6.41 -8.13 7.61
CA ALA A 107 7.42 -8.22 6.56
C ALA A 107 6.97 -7.55 5.26
N THR A 108 5.74 -7.84 4.80
CA THR A 108 5.14 -7.24 3.60
C THR A 108 5.01 -5.73 3.74
N VAL A 109 4.57 -5.23 4.90
CA VAL A 109 4.48 -3.78 5.17
C VAL A 109 5.84 -3.12 5.02
N ARG A 110 6.88 -3.67 5.68
CA ARG A 110 8.23 -3.11 5.65
C ARG A 110 8.86 -3.15 4.26
N GLU A 111 8.64 -4.24 3.52
CA GLU A 111 9.16 -4.39 2.16
C GLU A 111 8.56 -3.34 1.22
N LEU A 112 7.22 -3.21 1.21
CA LEU A 112 6.53 -2.20 0.40
C LEU A 112 6.92 -0.79 0.82
N HIS A 113 6.99 -0.51 2.13
CA HIS A 113 7.40 0.79 2.64
C HIS A 113 8.80 1.19 2.17
N ARG A 114 9.80 0.31 2.36
CA ARG A 114 11.18 0.57 1.91
C ARG A 114 11.29 0.74 0.41
N ALA A 115 10.61 -0.11 -0.35
CA ALA A 115 10.63 -0.04 -1.82
C ALA A 115 9.97 1.23 -2.37
N THR A 116 9.21 1.97 -1.54
CA THR A 116 8.48 3.18 -1.93
C THR A 116 9.00 4.46 -1.25
N GLY A 117 10.29 4.48 -0.92
CA GLY A 117 10.98 5.63 -0.34
C GLY A 117 11.16 5.56 1.17
N GLY A 118 10.78 4.45 1.81
CA GLY A 118 11.04 4.19 3.21
C GLY A 118 12.52 3.99 3.53
N THR A 119 13.01 4.64 4.58
CA THR A 119 14.39 4.48 5.05
C THR A 119 14.53 3.34 6.07
N GLY A 120 15.78 2.99 6.40
CA GLY A 120 16.11 1.78 7.16
C GLY A 120 15.42 1.72 8.52
N TRP A 121 14.69 0.62 8.76
CA TRP A 121 13.97 0.43 10.02
C TRP A 121 14.91 -0.06 11.12
N ASP A 122 14.90 0.58 12.28
CA ASP A 122 15.59 0.10 13.47
C ASP A 122 14.84 -1.06 14.16
N HIS A 123 15.33 -1.53 15.31
CA HIS A 123 14.65 -2.62 16.03
C HIS A 123 13.34 -2.17 16.68
N ALA A 124 13.30 -0.95 17.24
CA ALA A 124 12.13 -0.44 17.95
C ALA A 124 10.94 -0.23 17.01
N GLU A 125 11.18 0.28 15.80
CA GLU A 125 10.16 0.49 14.77
C GLU A 125 9.57 -0.83 14.27
N ARG A 126 10.41 -1.87 14.13
CA ARG A 126 9.95 -3.22 13.76
C ARG A 126 9.06 -3.79 14.86
N THR A 127 9.50 -3.72 16.11
CA THR A 127 8.74 -4.18 17.27
C THR A 127 7.43 -3.41 17.43
N ALA A 128 7.42 -2.11 17.17
CA ALA A 128 6.20 -1.29 17.19
C ALA A 128 5.18 -1.77 16.13
N LEU A 129 5.62 -2.01 14.89
CA LEU A 129 4.75 -2.55 13.85
C LEU A 129 4.24 -3.95 14.18
N ASP A 130 5.11 -4.83 14.70
CA ASP A 130 4.72 -6.21 15.06
C ASP A 130 3.67 -6.21 16.18
N ARG A 131 3.85 -5.37 17.21
CA ARG A 131 2.86 -5.17 18.28
C ARG A 131 1.53 -4.72 17.68
N LEU A 132 1.58 -3.64 16.88
CA LEU A 132 0.40 -3.10 16.23
C LEU A 132 -0.30 -4.21 15.48
N LEU A 133 0.38 -4.94 14.58
CA LEU A 133 -0.16 -5.99 13.70
C LEU A 133 -0.63 -7.29 14.37
N SER A 134 -0.33 -7.50 15.65
CA SER A 134 -0.71 -8.72 16.38
C SER A 134 -1.98 -8.59 17.23
N GLU A 135 -2.45 -7.37 17.47
CA GLU A 135 -3.63 -7.02 18.30
C GLU A 135 -5.00 -7.26 17.62
#